data_AF-A0A0B6WZ06-F1
#
_entry.id   AF-A0A0B6WZ06-F1
#
_cell.length_a   1.000
_cell.length_b   1.000
_cell.length_c   1.000
_cell.angle_alpha   90.00
_cell.angle_beta   90.00
_cell.angle_gamma   90.00
#
_symmetry.space_group_name_H-M   'P 1'
#
loop_
_entity.id
_entity.type
_entity.pdbx_description
1 polymer ?
#
loop_
_entity_poly.entity_id
_entity_poly.type
_entity_poly.pdbx_seq_one_letter_code
_entity_poly.pdbx_strand_id
1 'polypeptide(L)' 'MSASTGTKDTVYNLVSIIYHALQGAETYEQYVRDAEKSNDQELVQFFHEVCDQNKRIAKRAIQLLSRQLEEQAKSTATG' A
#
# COMPACT_ATOMS: atom_id res chain seq x y z
N MET A 1 -13.06 12.30 26.16
CA MET A 1 -11.95 11.39 25.80
C MET A 1 -12.28 10.86 24.41
N SER A 2 -11.57 11.10 23.33
CA SER A 2 -10.18 11.51 23.16
C SER A 2 -10.10 12.34 21.88
N ALA A 3 -9.34 13.43 21.90
CA ALA A 3 -8.94 14.14 20.69
C ALA A 3 -7.95 13.25 19.93
N SER A 4 -8.46 12.24 19.20
CA SER A 4 -7.66 11.62 18.14
C SER A 4 -7.58 12.66 17.04
N THR A 5 -6.44 13.32 16.94
CA THR A 5 -6.12 14.22 15.85
C THR A 5 -6.23 13.41 14.56
N GLY A 6 -7.34 13.49 13.83
CA GLY A 6 -7.62 12.65 12.64
C GLY A 6 -6.51 12.66 11.59
N THR A 7 -5.61 13.65 11.63
CA THR A 7 -4.35 13.75 10.91
C THR A 7 -3.34 12.63 11.22
N LYS A 8 -3.13 12.30 12.51
CA LYS A 8 -2.25 11.18 12.92
C LYS A 8 -2.82 9.85 12.43
N ASP A 9 -4.13 9.68 12.57
CA ASP A 9 -4.82 8.49 12.09
C ASP A 9 -4.72 8.38 10.56
N THR A 10 -4.83 9.48 9.82
CA THR A 10 -4.72 9.46 8.34
C THR A 10 -3.32 9.06 7.87
N VAL A 11 -2.26 9.67 8.44
CA VAL A 11 -0.87 9.32 8.09
C VAL A 11 -0.58 7.88 8.47
N TYR A 12 -0.96 7.47 9.68
CA TYR A 12 -0.82 6.09 10.14
C TYR A 12 -1.53 5.11 9.23
N ASN A 13 -2.80 5.37 8.88
CA ASN A 13 -3.60 4.52 8.01
C ASN A 13 -2.98 4.37 6.62
N LEU A 14 -2.47 5.47 6.04
CA LEU A 14 -1.80 5.42 4.74
C LEU A 14 -0.50 4.62 4.80
N VAL A 15 0.32 4.81 5.84
CA VAL A 15 1.53 4.01 6.04
C VAL A 15 1.20 2.53 6.21
N SER A 16 0.18 2.18 6.99
CA SER A 16 -0.27 0.80 7.17
C SER A 16 -0.75 0.19 5.84
N ILE A 17 -1.50 0.93 5.01
CA ILE A 17 -1.90 0.46 3.67
C ILE A 17 -0.68 0.20 2.79
N ILE A 18 0.30 1.12 2.77
CA ILE A 18 1.54 0.95 1.99
C ILE A 18 2.27 -0.30 2.43
N TYR A 19 2.46 -0.47 3.73
CA TYR A 19 3.15 -1.62 4.31
C TYR A 19 2.48 -2.94 3.91
N HIS A 20 1.17 -3.08 4.16
CA HIS A 20 0.45 -4.32 3.87
C HIS A 20 0.38 -4.64 2.38
N ALA A 21 0.22 -3.61 1.53
CA ALA A 21 0.19 -3.81 0.09
C ALA A 21 1.57 -4.29 -0.43
N LEU A 22 2.67 -3.67 0.02
CA LEU A 22 4.01 -4.10 -0.39
C LEU A 22 4.37 -5.49 0.15
N GLN A 23 4.04 -5.78 1.41
CA GLN A 23 4.23 -7.12 2.01
C GLN A 23 3.42 -8.19 1.25
N GLY A 24 2.17 -7.85 0.88
CA GLY A 24 1.33 -8.73 0.05
C GLY A 24 1.98 -8.99 -1.31
N ALA A 25 2.40 -7.94 -2.02
CA ALA A 25 3.04 -8.08 -3.32
C ALA A 25 4.31 -8.96 -3.28
N GLU A 26 5.18 -8.79 -2.29
CA GLU A 26 6.36 -9.64 -2.08
C GLU A 26 5.97 -11.11 -1.83
N THR A 27 4.95 -11.32 -1.00
CA THR A 27 4.43 -12.67 -0.72
C THR A 27 3.87 -13.33 -1.98
N TYR A 28 3.13 -12.59 -2.81
CA TYR A 28 2.51 -13.13 -4.01
C TYR A 28 3.53 -13.44 -5.12
N GLU A 29 4.67 -12.74 -5.17
CA GLU A 29 5.78 -13.13 -6.05
C GLU A 29 6.33 -14.53 -5.71
N GLN A 30 6.31 -14.93 -4.43
CA GLN A 30 6.64 -16.31 -4.05
C GLN A 30 5.58 -17.28 -4.55
N TYR A 31 4.30 -16.94 -4.45
CA TYR A 31 3.20 -17.81 -4.90
C TYR A 31 3.18 -17.97 -6.42
N VAL A 32 3.53 -16.94 -7.19
CA VAL A 32 3.79 -17.05 -8.63
C VAL A 32 4.84 -18.13 -8.90
N ARG A 33 6.00 -18.06 -8.24
CA ARG A 33 7.09 -19.04 -8.43
C ARG A 33 6.65 -20.47 -8.10
N ASP A 34 5.80 -20.66 -7.11
CA ASP A 34 5.33 -21.98 -6.72
C ASP A 34 4.24 -22.51 -7.67
N ALA A 35 3.39 -21.64 -8.22
CA ALA A 35 2.44 -21.99 -9.28
C ALA A 35 3.15 -22.33 -10.59
N GLU A 36 4.21 -21.60 -10.96
CA GLU A 36 5.05 -21.88 -12.13
C GLU A 36 5.67 -23.29 -12.04
N LYS A 37 6.24 -23.66 -10.88
CA LYS A 37 6.78 -25.02 -10.65
C LYS A 37 5.72 -26.12 -10.79
N SER A 38 4.47 -25.79 -10.49
CA SER A 38 3.34 -26.71 -10.54
C SER A 38 2.66 -26.73 -11.92
N ASN A 39 3.13 -25.93 -12.89
CA ASN A 39 2.51 -25.72 -14.20
C ASN A 39 1.04 -25.27 -14.15
N ASP A 40 0.63 -24.61 -13.06
CA ASP A 40 -0.75 -24.11 -12.90
C ASP A 40 -0.85 -22.67 -13.45
N GLN A 41 -1.19 -22.56 -14.73
CA GLN A 41 -1.23 -21.27 -15.43
C GLN A 41 -2.34 -20.34 -14.93
N GLU A 42 -3.45 -20.89 -14.45
CA GLU A 42 -4.55 -20.09 -13.90
C GLU A 42 -4.10 -19.40 -12.61
N LEU A 43 -3.42 -20.13 -11.72
CA LEU A 43 -2.87 -19.57 -10.50
C LEU A 43 -1.73 -18.59 -10.76
N VAL A 44 -0.84 -18.86 -11.73
CA VAL A 44 0.21 -17.91 -12.14
C VAL A 44 -0.41 -16.57 -12.53
N GLN A 45 -1.42 -16.59 -13.40
CA GLN A 45 -2.07 -15.37 -13.88
C GLN A 45 -2.77 -14.63 -12.74
N PHE A 46 -3.51 -15.33 -11.89
CA PHE A 46 -4.20 -14.74 -10.74
C PHE A 46 -3.21 -14.10 -9.75
N PHE A 47 -2.13 -14.79 -9.37
CA PHE A 47 -1.17 -14.25 -8.41
C PHE A 47 -0.39 -13.05 -8.97
N HIS A 48 -0.09 -13.04 -10.28
CA HIS A 48 0.45 -11.86 -10.94
C HIS A 48 -0.51 -10.67 -10.87
N GLU A 49 -1.79 -10.87 -11.17
CA GLU A 49 -2.80 -9.82 -11.12
C GLU A 49 -2.90 -9.19 -9.72
N VAL A 50 -2.97 -10.03 -8.68
CA VAL A 50 -3.08 -9.57 -7.29
C VAL A 50 -1.79 -8.87 -6.85
N CYS A 51 -0.61 -9.37 -7.24
CA CYS A 51 0.68 -8.71 -7.00
C CYS A 51 0.70 -7.29 -7.59
N ASP A 52 0.33 -7.16 -8.87
CA ASP A 52 0.31 -5.87 -9.55
C ASP A 52 -0.73 -4.91 -8.97
N GLN A 53 -1.89 -5.42 -8.56
CA GLN A 53 -2.90 -4.60 -7.88
C GLN A 53 -2.36 -4.03 -6.57
N ASN A 54 -1.65 -4.83 -5.78
CA ASN A 54 -1.05 -4.38 -4.53
C ASN A 54 0.06 -3.34 -4.77
N LYS A 55 0.90 -3.53 -5.79
CA LYS A 55 1.88 -2.50 -6.21
C LYS A 55 1.20 -1.19 -6.60
N ARG A 56 0.06 -1.24 -7.31
CA ARG A 56 -0.74 -0.05 -7.66
C ARG A 56 -1.34 0.62 -6.43
N ILE A 57 -1.88 -0.15 -5.48
CA ILE A 57 -2.41 0.36 -4.20
C ILE A 57 -1.31 1.07 -3.41
N ALA A 58 -0.15 0.44 -3.24
CA ALA A 58 0.98 1.03 -2.54
C ALA A 58 1.41 2.36 -3.17
N LYS A 59 1.57 2.39 -4.50
CA LYS A 59 1.92 3.62 -5.25
C LYS A 59 0.89 4.72 -5.02
N ARG A 60 -0.41 4.39 -5.05
CA ARG A 60 -1.48 5.37 -4.83
C ARG A 60 -1.48 5.90 -3.40
N ALA A 61 -1.28 5.02 -2.42
CA ALA A 61 -1.22 5.41 -1.01
C ALA A 61 0.00 6.31 -0.72
N ILE A 62 1.15 6.05 -1.34
CA ILE A 62 2.34 6.93 -1.28
C ILE A 62 2.01 8.32 -1.80
N GLN A 63 1.35 8.43 -2.97
CA GLN A 63 0.97 9.74 -3.53
C GLN A 63 0.04 10.53 -2.60
N LEU A 64 -0.93 9.84 -1.97
CA LEU A 64 -1.84 10.47 -1.00
C LEU A 64 -1.09 10.91 0.26
N LEU A 65 -0.17 10.08 0.75
CA LEU A 65 0.66 10.41 1.91
C LEU A 65 1.52 11.65 1.65
N SER A 66 2.18 11.73 0.49
CA SER A 66 2.98 12.91 0.11
C SER A 66 2.14 14.19 0.13
N ARG A 67 0.95 14.16 -0.49
CA ARG A 67 0.03 15.31 -0.48
C ARG A 67 -0.39 15.72 0.94
N GLN A 68 -0.74 14.74 1.76
CA GLN A 68 -1.17 14.97 3.15
C GLN A 68 -0.05 15.61 4.00
N LEU A 69 1.20 15.26 3.74
CA LEU A 69 2.36 15.86 4.43
C LEU A 69 2.64 17.28 3.93
N GLU A 70 2.52 17.54 2.63
CA GLU A 70 2.64 18.89 2.07
C GLU A 70 1.58 19.85 2.61
N GLU A 71 0.34 19.40 2.72
CA GLU A 71 -0.78 20.19 3.27
C GLU A 71 -0.56 20.52 4.76
N GLN A 72 -0.04 19.57 5.54
CA GLN A 72 0.33 19.79 6.93
C GLN A 72 1.45 20.81 7.08
N ALA A 73 2.52 20.70 6.26
CA ALA A 73 3.63 21.63 6.29
C ALA A 73 3.21 23.08 6.01
N LYS A 74 2.28 23.28 5.05
CA LYS A 74 1.70 24.59 4.75
C LYS A 74 0.85 25.13 5.90
N SER A 75 0.06 24.26 6.53
CA SER A 75 -0.80 24.63 7.66
C SER A 75 0.01 25.05 8.89
N THR A 76 1.16 24.41 9.15
CA THR A 76 2.09 24.79 10.24
C THR A 76 2.90 26.06 9.98
N ALA A 77 3.01 26.52 8.73
CA ALA A 77 3.76 27.72 8.37
C ALA A 77 2.90 29.01 8.37
N THR A 78 1.57 28.87 8.46
CA THR A 78 0.61 29.99 8.32
C THR A 78 -0.11 30.33 9.64
N GLY A 79 0.23 29.64 10.74
CA GLY A 79 -0.27 29.92 12.10
C GLY A 79 0.87 30.21 13.05
#